data_AF-X1MY46-F1
#
_entry.id   AF-X1MY46-F1
#
_cell.length_a   1.000
_cell.length_b   1.000
_cell.length_c   1.000
_cell.angle_alpha   90.00
_cell.angle_beta   90.00
_cell.angle_gamma   90.00
#
_symmetry.space_group_name_H-M   'P 1'
#
loop_
_entity.id
_entity.type
_entity.pdbx_description
1 polymer ?
#
loop_
_entity_poly.entity_id
_entity_poly.type
_entity_poly.pdbx_seq_one_letter_code
_entity_poly.pdbx_strand_id
1 'polypeptide(L)'
;MEDLIAEGLEVDFTSGLDVRLLNEDNIGYLKRVKAKELRFAFDHIRYEKAVREGIELLLANGLDSRKLSFYFLYGFPVIEQECIERVKILASYNVDVYPMAYKGPDGKEPRRRILKGIEDIPLLHGSRRNIDKFLRLIGRLPQ
;
A
#
# COMPACT_ATOMS: atom_id res chain seq x y z
N MET A 1 -17.36 3.37 -14.80
CA MET A 1 -16.14 2.55 -15.01
C MET A 1 -16.12 1.98 -16.42
N GLU A 2 -17.28 1.55 -16.94
CA GLU A 2 -17.43 1.10 -18.33
C GLU A 2 -17.01 2.15 -19.36
N ASP A 3 -17.45 3.40 -19.23
CA ASP A 3 -17.04 4.49 -20.13
C ASP A 3 -15.52 4.68 -20.16
N LEU A 4 -14.86 4.63 -18.99
CA LEU A 4 -13.39 4.77 -18.89
C LEU A 4 -12.66 3.64 -19.63
N ILE A 5 -13.22 2.43 -19.60
CA ILE A 5 -12.68 1.25 -20.28
C ILE A 5 -12.96 1.34 -21.78
N ALA A 6 -14.17 1.75 -22.18
CA ALA A 6 -14.57 1.89 -23.58
C ALA A 6 -13.71 2.96 -24.30
N GLU A 7 -13.44 4.08 -23.63
CA GLU A 7 -12.61 5.17 -24.14
C GLU A 7 -11.10 4.94 -23.96
N GLY A 8 -10.69 3.84 -23.32
CA GLY A 8 -9.28 3.49 -23.12
C GLY A 8 -8.49 4.49 -22.27
N LEU A 9 -9.17 5.25 -21.42
CA LEU A 9 -8.58 6.33 -20.64
C LEU A 9 -7.66 5.79 -19.54
N GLU A 10 -6.53 6.47 -19.34
CA GLU A 10 -5.68 6.19 -18.19
C GLU A 10 -6.32 6.76 -16.92
N VAL A 11 -6.48 5.90 -15.91
CA VAL A 11 -7.15 6.25 -14.65
C VAL A 11 -6.13 6.20 -13.52
N ASP A 12 -6.10 7.27 -12.73
CA ASP A 12 -5.32 7.33 -11.51
C ASP A 12 -6.22 7.45 -10.26
N PHE A 13 -6.27 6.40 -9.44
CA PHE A 13 -7.07 6.35 -8.22
C PHE A 13 -6.31 7.04 -7.08
N THR A 14 -6.47 8.35 -6.93
CA THR A 14 -5.72 9.18 -5.97
C THR A 14 -6.19 9.07 -4.52
N SER A 15 -7.46 8.73 -4.30
CA SER A 15 -8.03 8.62 -2.94
C SER A 15 -7.82 7.25 -2.28
N GLY A 16 -7.21 6.29 -3.00
CA GLY A 16 -7.10 4.90 -2.57
C GLY A 16 -8.42 4.14 -2.65
N LEU A 17 -8.31 2.84 -2.93
CA LEU A 17 -9.39 1.86 -2.96
C LEU A 17 -9.50 1.20 -1.59
N ASP A 18 -10.71 0.84 -1.20
CA ASP A 18 -10.97 0.08 0.02
C ASP A 18 -10.99 -1.41 -0.29
N VAL A 19 -9.96 -2.12 0.19
CA VAL A 19 -9.81 -3.57 -0.01
C VAL A 19 -11.00 -4.37 0.54
N ARG A 20 -11.72 -3.83 1.54
CA ARG A 20 -12.87 -4.47 2.19
C ARG A 20 -14.12 -4.48 1.30
N LEU A 21 -14.13 -3.67 0.25
CA LEU A 21 -15.27 -3.56 -0.67
C LEU A 21 -15.06 -4.39 -1.93
N LEU A 22 -13.98 -5.17 -2.04
CA LEU A 22 -13.70 -6.00 -3.19
C LEU A 22 -14.76 -7.10 -3.36
N ASN A 23 -15.19 -7.29 -4.60
CA ASN A 23 -16.08 -8.36 -5.03
C ASN A 23 -15.77 -8.72 -6.49
N GLU A 24 -16.37 -9.78 -7.01
CA GLU A 24 -16.09 -10.24 -8.38
C GLU A 24 -16.36 -9.16 -9.44
N ASP A 25 -17.43 -8.39 -9.28
CA ASP A 25 -17.83 -7.34 -10.21
C ASP A 25 -16.76 -6.24 -10.31
N ASN A 26 -16.34 -5.68 -9.17
CA ASN A 26 -15.37 -4.60 -9.18
C ASN A 26 -13.97 -5.08 -9.56
N ILE A 27 -13.58 -6.30 -9.22
CA ILE A 27 -12.33 -6.91 -9.68
C ILE A 27 -12.34 -7.05 -11.20
N GLY A 28 -13.46 -7.46 -11.79
CA GLY A 28 -13.66 -7.52 -13.23
C GLY A 28 -13.32 -6.18 -13.91
N TYR A 29 -13.74 -5.07 -13.31
CA TYR A 29 -13.37 -3.75 -13.80
C TYR A 29 -11.91 -3.36 -13.52
N LEU A 30 -11.38 -3.64 -12.33
CA LEU A 30 -9.98 -3.33 -11.96
C LEU A 30 -8.94 -4.04 -12.84
N LYS A 31 -9.30 -5.20 -13.38
CA LYS A 31 -8.49 -5.92 -14.38
C LYS A 31 -8.42 -5.21 -15.72
N ARG A 32 -9.54 -4.59 -16.13
CA ARG A 32 -9.72 -3.99 -17.46
C ARG A 32 -9.31 -2.53 -17.51
N VAL A 33 -9.44 -1.80 -16.40
CA VAL A 33 -9.09 -0.38 -16.36
C VAL A 33 -7.58 -0.19 -16.58
N LYS A 34 -7.24 0.80 -17.42
CA LYS A 34 -5.87 1.23 -17.65
C LYS A 34 -5.39 2.08 -16.49
N ALA A 35 -4.98 1.42 -15.42
CA ALA A 35 -4.37 2.05 -14.25
C ALA A 35 -2.93 1.54 -14.08
N LYS A 36 -2.00 2.46 -13.81
CA LYS A 36 -0.60 2.13 -13.54
C LYS A 36 -0.46 1.30 -12.27
N GLU A 37 -1.19 1.68 -11.23
CA GLU A 37 -1.21 1.04 -9.91
C GLU A 37 -2.62 1.15 -9.32
N LEU A 38 -2.95 0.22 -8.44
CA LEU A 38 -4.14 0.21 -7.61
C LEU A 38 -3.68 0.44 -6.18
N ARG A 39 -4.02 1.63 -5.65
CA ARG A 39 -3.61 2.06 -4.31
C ARG A 39 -4.64 1.65 -3.29
N PHE A 40 -4.23 1.02 -2.18
CA PHE A 40 -5.10 0.61 -1.08
C PHE A 40 -4.58 1.15 0.25
N ALA A 41 -5.49 1.40 1.21
CA ALA A 41 -5.12 1.82 2.56
C ALA A 41 -4.99 0.62 3.50
N PHE A 42 -3.95 0.60 4.34
CA PHE A 42 -3.84 -0.33 5.48
C PHE A 42 -3.41 0.41 6.76
N ASP A 43 -4.29 1.26 7.27
CA ASP A 43 -3.95 2.15 8.39
C ASP A 43 -4.06 1.53 9.80
N HIS A 44 -4.70 0.36 9.95
CA HIS A 44 -4.91 -0.26 11.25
C HIS A 44 -4.86 -1.79 11.17
N ILE A 45 -4.10 -2.42 12.06
CA ILE A 45 -3.91 -3.89 12.08
C ILE A 45 -5.22 -4.68 12.22
N ARG A 46 -6.28 -4.07 12.78
CA ARG A 46 -7.61 -4.71 12.90
C ARG A 46 -8.19 -5.19 11.58
N TYR A 47 -7.71 -4.65 10.46
CA TYR A 47 -8.14 -5.03 9.11
C TYR A 47 -7.24 -6.07 8.45
N GLU A 48 -6.26 -6.64 9.16
CA GLU A 48 -5.34 -7.65 8.62
C GLU A 48 -6.06 -8.73 7.83
N LYS A 49 -7.10 -9.34 8.41
CA LYS A 49 -7.86 -10.41 7.75
C LYS A 49 -8.39 -9.97 6.39
N ALA A 50 -9.06 -8.82 6.34
CA ALA A 50 -9.64 -8.29 5.11
C ALA A 50 -8.57 -7.88 4.08
N VAL A 51 -7.41 -7.38 4.54
CA VAL A 51 -6.29 -7.03 3.66
C VAL A 51 -5.71 -8.28 3.02
N ARG A 52 -5.45 -9.34 3.81
CA ARG A 52 -4.95 -10.63 3.31
C ARG A 52 -5.92 -11.23 2.29
N GLU A 53 -7.18 -11.36 2.68
CA GLU A 53 -8.24 -11.92 1.82
C GLU A 53 -8.38 -11.12 0.52
N GLY A 54 -8.33 -9.79 0.58
CA GLY A 54 -8.44 -8.96 -0.61
C GLY A 54 -7.21 -9.02 -1.52
N ILE A 55 -5.99 -9.07 -0.97
CA ILE A 55 -4.78 -9.29 -1.78
C ILE A 55 -4.86 -10.66 -2.46
N GLU A 56 -5.17 -11.71 -1.72
CA GLU A 56 -5.31 -13.06 -2.25
C GLU A 56 -6.37 -13.14 -3.36
N LEU A 57 -7.52 -12.48 -3.16
CA LEU A 57 -8.59 -12.40 -4.15
C LEU A 57 -8.14 -11.67 -5.43
N LEU A 58 -7.41 -10.55 -5.31
CA LEU A 58 -6.87 -9.83 -6.47
C LEU A 58 -5.85 -10.67 -7.24
N LEU A 59 -4.93 -11.32 -6.53
CA LEU A 59 -3.90 -12.19 -7.11
C LEU A 59 -4.53 -13.40 -7.80
N ALA A 60 -5.49 -14.07 -7.16
CA ALA A 60 -6.23 -15.20 -7.73
C ALA A 60 -6.99 -14.83 -9.00
N ASN A 61 -7.40 -13.56 -9.13
CA ASN A 61 -8.05 -13.02 -10.32
C ASN A 61 -7.08 -12.50 -11.39
N GLY A 62 -5.77 -12.69 -11.21
CA GLY A 62 -4.75 -12.37 -12.21
C GLY A 62 -4.26 -10.92 -12.20
N LEU A 63 -4.51 -10.16 -11.13
CA LEU A 63 -3.80 -8.89 -10.94
C LEU A 63 -2.40 -9.17 -10.41
N ASP A 64 -1.36 -8.63 -11.06
CA ASP A 64 0.01 -8.75 -10.58
C ASP A 64 0.20 -7.98 -9.27
N SER A 65 0.88 -8.59 -8.29
CA SER A 65 1.37 -7.95 -7.06
C SER A 65 1.98 -6.55 -7.28
N ARG A 66 2.70 -6.34 -8.40
CA ARG A 66 3.34 -5.06 -8.76
C ARG A 66 2.36 -3.97 -9.17
N LYS A 67 1.12 -4.34 -9.51
CA LYS A 67 0.02 -3.40 -9.73
C LYS A 67 -0.63 -2.99 -8.41
N LEU A 68 -0.36 -3.69 -7.31
CA LEU A 68 -0.93 -3.42 -5.99
C LEU A 68 0.04 -2.57 -5.17
N SER A 69 -0.41 -1.40 -4.74
CA SER A 69 0.35 -0.50 -3.86
C SER A 69 -0.46 -0.23 -2.60
N PHE A 70 0.15 -0.43 -1.45
CA PHE A 70 -0.50 -0.22 -0.16
C PHE A 70 0.17 0.93 0.56
N TYR A 71 -0.63 1.93 0.93
CA TYR A 71 -0.17 2.99 1.81
C TYR A 71 -0.63 2.77 3.24
N PHE A 72 0.18 3.26 4.18
CA PHE A 72 -0.16 3.26 5.59
C PHE A 72 0.41 4.49 6.29
N LEU A 73 -0.32 5.00 7.28
CA LEU A 73 0.13 6.09 8.12
C LEU A 73 1.11 5.62 9.20
N TYR A 74 2.17 6.40 9.41
CA TYR A 74 3.11 6.28 10.53
C TYR A 74 3.31 7.62 11.25
N GLY A 75 3.73 7.57 12.52
CA GLY A 75 4.13 8.75 13.30
C GLY A 75 2.99 9.57 13.93
N PHE A 76 1.74 9.08 13.87
CA PHE A 76 0.72 9.31 14.90
C PHE A 76 1.05 8.41 16.13
N PRO A 77 0.41 8.51 17.32
CA PRO A 77 0.45 7.47 18.36
C PRO A 77 -0.16 6.13 17.90
N VAL A 78 0.33 5.61 16.77
CA VAL A 78 0.22 4.23 16.36
C VAL A 78 1.31 3.48 17.11
N ILE A 79 0.95 2.33 17.67
CA ILE A 79 1.91 1.43 18.29
C ILE A 79 2.91 1.03 17.20
N GLU A 80 4.19 1.35 17.38
CA GLU A 80 5.25 1.07 16.40
C GLU A 80 5.25 -0.39 15.93
N GLN A 81 4.87 -1.30 16.83
CA GLN A 81 4.65 -2.71 16.53
C GLN A 81 3.54 -2.97 15.51
N GLU A 82 2.41 -2.24 15.56
CA GLU A 82 1.38 -2.36 14.52
C GLU A 82 1.88 -1.88 13.15
N CYS A 83 2.75 -0.88 13.08
CA CYS A 83 3.39 -0.50 11.81
C CYS A 83 4.25 -1.65 11.28
N ILE A 84 5.08 -2.23 12.14
CA ILE A 84 5.98 -3.34 11.80
C ILE A 84 5.19 -4.55 11.26
N GLU A 85 4.14 -4.97 11.98
CA GLU A 85 3.33 -6.11 11.56
C GLU A 85 2.63 -5.86 10.23
N ARG A 86 2.09 -4.66 9.99
CA ARG A 86 1.51 -4.30 8.69
C ARG A 86 2.53 -4.39 7.55
N VAL A 87 3.75 -3.90 7.76
CA VAL A 87 4.82 -3.99 6.75
C VAL A 87 5.18 -5.45 6.47
N LYS A 88 5.29 -6.30 7.49
CA LYS A 88 5.56 -7.74 7.32
C LYS A 88 4.47 -8.44 6.50
N ILE A 89 3.19 -8.13 6.78
CA ILE A 89 2.05 -8.66 6.04
C ILE A 89 2.18 -8.30 4.56
N LEU A 90 2.33 -7.00 4.24
CA LEU A 90 2.41 -6.53 2.86
C LEU A 90 3.64 -7.10 2.14
N ALA A 91 4.79 -7.15 2.82
CA ALA A 91 6.00 -7.74 2.28
C ALA A 91 5.84 -9.23 1.92
N SER A 92 5.06 -9.99 2.69
CA SER A 92 4.81 -11.41 2.40
C SER A 92 4.07 -11.67 1.09
N TYR A 93 3.36 -10.67 0.56
CA TYR A 93 2.68 -10.73 -0.74
C TYR A 93 3.45 -10.04 -1.87
N ASN A 94 4.65 -9.50 -1.60
CA ASN A 94 5.48 -8.80 -2.59
C ASN A 94 4.77 -7.61 -3.29
N VAL A 95 3.88 -6.92 -2.58
CA VAL A 95 3.19 -5.71 -3.06
C VAL A 95 4.04 -4.46 -2.81
N ASP A 96 3.77 -3.36 -3.53
CA ASP A 96 4.40 -2.06 -3.24
C ASP A 96 3.88 -1.50 -1.92
N VAL A 97 4.78 -0.88 -1.15
CA VAL A 97 4.46 -0.33 0.17
C VAL A 97 4.90 1.13 0.22
N TYR A 98 3.93 2.00 0.41
CA TYR A 98 4.11 3.44 0.49
C TYR A 98 3.88 3.95 1.93
N PRO A 99 4.95 4.12 2.73
CA PRO A 99 4.80 4.70 4.05
C PRO A 99 4.46 6.19 3.96
N MET A 100 3.34 6.59 4.56
CA MET A 100 2.86 7.96 4.60
C MET A 100 3.04 8.53 6.01
N ALA A 101 3.81 9.62 6.13
CA ALA A 101 3.95 10.32 7.40
C ALA A 101 2.63 11.01 7.74
N TYR A 102 2.07 10.74 8.92
CA TYR A 102 0.91 11.46 9.42
C TYR A 102 1.26 12.94 9.61
N LYS A 103 0.53 13.87 9.00
CA LYS A 103 0.73 15.30 9.26
C LYS A 103 -0.26 15.76 10.31
N GLY A 104 0.24 16.34 11.39
CA GLY A 104 -0.60 16.91 12.44
C GLY A 104 -1.41 18.11 11.95
N PRO A 105 -2.30 18.66 12.81
CA PRO A 105 -3.04 19.89 12.50
C PRO A 105 -2.13 21.09 12.16
N ASP A 106 -0.88 21.06 12.63
CA ASP A 106 0.16 22.05 12.31
C ASP A 106 0.82 21.84 10.94
N GLY A 107 0.40 20.82 10.19
CA GLY A 107 0.91 20.47 8.87
C GLY A 107 2.31 19.84 8.87
N LYS A 108 2.92 19.64 10.03
CA LYS A 108 4.29 19.13 10.15
C LYS A 108 4.30 17.61 10.13
N GLU A 109 5.29 17.03 9.46
CA GLU A 109 5.58 15.61 9.60
C GLU A 109 6.17 15.35 10.99
N PRO A 110 5.85 14.21 11.62
CA PRO A 110 6.48 13.76 12.85
C PRO A 110 7.97 13.58 12.61
N ARG A 111 8.76 13.68 13.68
CA ARG A 111 10.15 13.25 13.61
C ARG A 111 10.16 11.80 13.16
N ARG A 112 10.77 11.53 12.01
CA ARG A 112 10.93 10.17 11.50
C ARG A 112 11.69 9.35 12.52
N ARG A 113 11.09 8.24 12.94
CA ARG A 113 11.73 7.21 13.75
C ARG A 113 12.04 6.03 12.84
N ILE A 114 13.21 5.45 13.03
CA ILE A 114 13.58 4.23 12.31
C ILE A 114 12.74 3.10 12.89
N LEU A 115 11.96 2.43 12.04
CA LEU A 115 11.28 1.19 12.42
C LEU A 115 12.32 0.08 12.56
N LYS A 116 12.49 -0.43 13.78
CA LYS A 116 13.40 -1.55 14.08
C LYS A 116 12.68 -2.90 14.01
N GLY A 117 13.42 -3.99 13.84
CA GLY A 117 12.86 -5.36 13.81
C GLY A 117 12.27 -5.78 12.45
N ILE A 118 12.61 -5.04 11.39
CA ILE A 118 12.25 -5.30 9.99
C ILE A 118 13.44 -5.13 9.04
N GLU A 119 14.65 -5.18 9.60
CA GLU A 119 15.92 -5.01 8.89
C GLU A 119 16.23 -6.12 7.90
N ASP A 120 15.48 -7.23 7.93
CA ASP A 120 15.64 -8.39 7.04
C ASP A 120 14.56 -8.48 5.96
N ILE A 121 13.56 -7.58 5.96
CA ILE A 121 12.48 -7.62 4.96
C ILE A 121 13.09 -7.40 3.55
N PRO A 122 12.81 -8.28 2.57
CA PRO A 122 13.35 -8.12 1.23
C PRO A 122 12.91 -6.79 0.61
N LEU A 123 13.71 -6.29 -0.33
CA LEU A 123 13.37 -5.05 -1.02
C LEU A 123 12.03 -5.22 -1.74
N LEU A 124 11.07 -4.38 -1.37
CA LEU A 124 9.75 -4.36 -1.98
C LEU A 124 9.83 -3.75 -3.38
N HIS A 125 9.02 -4.25 -4.31
CA HIS A 125 8.84 -3.59 -5.59
C HIS A 125 8.15 -2.24 -5.40
N GLY A 126 8.42 -1.28 -6.28
CA GLY A 126 7.81 0.03 -6.19
C GLY A 126 8.54 1.04 -7.06
N SER A 127 8.00 2.25 -7.15
CA SER A 127 8.76 3.35 -7.76
C SER A 127 10.04 3.61 -6.96
N ARG A 128 11.11 4.09 -7.61
CA ARG A 128 12.36 4.48 -6.92
C ARG A 128 12.08 5.40 -5.73
N ARG A 129 11.11 6.31 -5.87
CA ARG A 129 10.66 7.20 -4.81
C ARG A 129 10.07 6.45 -3.61
N ASN A 130 9.23 5.44 -3.84
CA ASN A 130 8.60 4.64 -2.78
C ASN A 130 9.66 3.79 -2.08
N ILE A 131 10.54 3.16 -2.86
CA ILE A 131 11.68 2.39 -2.35
C ILE A 131 12.57 3.27 -1.47
N ASP A 132 12.99 4.44 -1.95
CA ASP A 132 13.85 5.35 -1.19
C ASP A 132 13.17 5.78 0.13
N LYS A 133 11.87 6.08 0.08
CA LYS A 133 11.09 6.42 1.29
C LYS A 133 11.04 5.26 2.29
N PHE A 134 10.79 4.04 1.81
CA PHE A 134 10.74 2.85 2.64
C PHE A 134 12.10 2.55 3.25
N LEU A 135 13.18 2.57 2.46
CA LEU A 135 14.54 2.33 2.94
C LEU A 135 14.99 3.35 3.99
N ARG A 136 14.59 4.62 3.86
CA ARG A 136 14.83 5.66 4.88
C ARG A 136 14.03 5.38 6.17
N LEU A 137 12.80 4.89 6.05
CA LEU A 137 11.97 4.54 7.21
C LEU A 137 12.57 3.38 8.03
N ILE A 138 13.21 2.43 7.37
CA ILE A 138 13.84 1.25 8.03
C ILE A 138 15.34 1.44 8.29
N GLY A 139 15.87 2.65 8.10
CA GLY A 139 17.27 2.98 8.42
C GLY A 139 18.32 2.40 7.45
N ARG A 140 17.92 1.89 6.29
CA ARG A 140 18.83 1.37 5.24
C ARG A 140 19.36 2.45 4.29
N LEU A 141 18.75 3.64 4.28
CA LEU A 141 19.26 4.81 3.56
C LEU A 141 19.42 6.02 4.50
N PRO A 142 20.46 6.84 4.32
CA PRO A 142 20.64 8.07 5.08
C PRO A 142 19.52 9.08 4.81
N GLN A 143 19.39 10.08 5.68
CA GLN A 143 18.47 11.21 5.50
C GLN A 143 18.95 12.20 4.43
#